data_AF-A0A1Q7BFV2-F1
#
_entry.id   AF-A0A1Q7BFV2-F1
#
_cell.length_a   1.000
_cell.length_b   1.000
_cell.length_c   1.000
_cell.angle_alpha   90.00
_cell.angle_beta   90.00
_cell.angle_gamma   90.00
#
_symmetry.space_group_name_H-M   'P 1'
#
loop_
_entity.id
_entity.type
_entity.pdbx_description
1 polymer ?
#
loop_
_entity_poly.entity_id
_entity_poly.type
_entity_poly.pdbx_seq_one_letter_code
_entity_poly.pdbx_strand_id
1 'polypeptide(L)' 'MQPWIRVVETDTVPRSYIGPGNKRLLHPDGGTEPLGNRIIEVPEDEEVVVYRDPTSGFVAYVPKGSIARR' A
#
# COMPACT_ATOMS: atom_id res chain seq x y z
N MET A 1 -16.15 -12.66 1.33
CA MET A 1 -14.89 -12.63 0.55
C MET A 1 -14.24 -11.31 0.88
N GLN A 2 -13.06 -11.29 1.50
CA GLN A 2 -12.33 -10.02 1.66
C GLN A 2 -11.78 -9.61 0.30
N PRO A 3 -11.87 -8.32 -0.07
CA PRO A 3 -11.25 -7.84 -1.29
C PRO A 3 -9.73 -8.03 -1.20
N TRP A 4 -9.12 -8.47 -2.30
CA TRP A 4 -7.66 -8.66 -2.42
C TRP A 4 -6.87 -7.38 -2.15
N ILE A 5 -7.50 -6.22 -2.39
CA ILE A 5 -6.93 -4.90 -2.16
C ILE A 5 -7.85 -4.14 -1.22
N ARG A 6 -7.32 -3.74 -0.06
CA ARG A 6 -7.97 -2.79 0.84
C ARG A 6 -7.59 -1.37 0.42
N VAL A 7 -8.59 -0.52 0.17
CA VAL A 7 -8.35 0.87 -0.22
C VAL A 7 -8.49 1.78 0.99
N VAL A 8 -7.55 2.72 1.17
CA VAL A 8 -7.55 3.71 2.25
C VAL A 8 -7.41 5.10 1.64
N GLU A 9 -8.43 5.93 1.84
CA GLU A 9 -8.41 7.35 1.46
C GLU A 9 -7.68 8.18 2.53
N THR A 10 -6.57 8.83 2.16
CA THR A 10 -5.71 9.54 3.12
C THR A 10 -4.95 10.68 2.46
N ASP A 11 -4.50 11.64 3.27
CA ASP A 11 -3.60 12.72 2.82
C ASP A 11 -2.12 12.34 2.97
N THR A 12 -1.82 11.34 3.80
CA THR A 12 -0.45 10.86 4.10
C THR A 12 -0.37 9.36 4.02
N VAL A 13 0.79 8.85 3.60
CA VAL A 13 1.07 7.42 3.41
C VAL A 13 2.32 7.02 4.19
N PRO A 14 2.46 5.77 4.66
CA PRO A 14 3.72 5.30 5.21
C PRO A 14 4.88 5.50 4.24
N ARG A 15 6.04 5.92 4.76
CA ARG A 15 7.25 5.94 3.94
C ARG A 15 7.53 4.53 3.44
N SER A 16 7.88 4.44 2.16
CA SER A 16 8.13 3.17 1.50
C SER A 16 9.34 3.26 0.58
N TYR A 17 9.92 2.12 0.24
CA TYR A 17 11.04 2.02 -0.69
C TYR A 17 10.84 0.83 -1.63
N ILE A 18 11.62 0.79 -2.71
CA ILE A 18 11.62 -0.36 -3.63
C ILE A 18 12.58 -1.40 -3.08
N GLY A 19 12.00 -2.48 -2.56
CA GLY A 19 12.72 -3.61 -1.99
C GLY A 19 12.94 -4.77 -2.98
N PRO A 20 13.37 -5.94 -2.47
CA PRO A 20 13.62 -7.12 -3.29
C PRO A 20 12.42 -7.50 -4.17
N GLY A 21 12.70 -7.89 -5.42
CA GLY A 21 11.66 -8.27 -6.38
C GLY A 21 10.79 -7.11 -6.86
N ASN A 22 11.29 -5.87 -6.78
CA ASN A 22 10.62 -4.64 -7.21
C ASN A 22 9.29 -4.36 -6.49
N LYS A 23 9.14 -4.87 -5.27
CA LYS A 23 7.98 -4.60 -4.42
C LYS A 23 8.20 -3.32 -3.64
N ARG A 24 7.12 -2.58 -3.40
CA ARG A 24 7.13 -1.40 -2.54
C ARG A 24 6.87 -1.84 -1.10
N LEU A 25 7.91 -1.77 -0.25
CA LEU A 25 7.87 -2.19 1.15
C LEU A 25 7.90 -0.98 2.08
N LEU A 26 7.50 -1.15 3.33
CA LEU A 26 7.55 -0.10 4.34
C LEU A 26 9.00 0.22 4.68
N HIS A 27 9.30 1.50 4.83
CA HIS A 27 10.63 1.91 5.22
C HIS A 27 10.93 1.42 6.65
N PRO A 28 12.09 0.80 6.93
CA PRO A 28 12.39 0.23 8.25
C PRO A 28 12.38 1.29 9.37
N ASP A 29 12.78 2.52 9.07
CA ASP A 29 12.70 3.65 10.01
C ASP A 29 11.26 4.16 10.25
N GLY A 30 10.25 3.55 9.62
CA GLY A 30 8.85 3.93 9.71
C GLY A 30 8.57 5.37 9.25
N GLY A 31 7.50 5.97 9.80
CA GLY A 31 7.09 7.35 9.49
C GLY A 31 6.18 7.46 8.26
N THR A 32 5.74 8.69 7.99
CA THR A 32 4.76 9.01 6.94
C THR A 32 5.25 10.15 6.05
N GLU A 33 4.78 10.17 4.81
CA GLU A 33 4.99 11.26 3.85
C GLU A 33 3.65 11.72 3.24
N PRO A 34 3.56 12.98 2.75
CA PRO A 34 2.37 13.46 2.06
C PRO A 34 2.09 12.62 0.81
N LEU A 35 0.87 12.08 0.66
CA LEU A 35 0.52 11.25 -0.49
C LEU A 35 0.47 12.08 -1.78
N GLY A 36 -0.08 13.30 -1.71
CA GLY A 36 -0.30 14.15 -2.88
C GLY A 36 -1.29 13.50 -3.84
N ASN A 37 -1.01 13.57 -5.15
CA ASN A 37 -1.88 13.00 -6.20
C ASN A 37 -1.48 11.56 -6.60
N ARG A 38 -0.81 10.82 -5.70
CA ARG A 38 -0.29 9.48 -5.98
C ARG A 38 -1.24 8.41 -5.46
N ILE A 39 -1.21 7.23 -6.09
CA ILE A 39 -1.70 5.99 -5.50
C ILE A 39 -0.49 5.17 -5.10
N ILE A 40 -0.43 4.77 -3.83
CA ILE A 40 0.68 4.00 -3.29
C ILE A 40 0.15 2.69 -2.74
N GLU A 41 0.64 1.59 -3.30
CA GLU A 41 0.30 0.24 -2.88
C GLU A 41 1.45 -0.36 -2.07
N VAL A 42 1.12 -0.91 -0.91
CA VAL A 42 2.06 -1.63 -0.04
C VAL A 42 1.42 -2.95 0.39
N PRO A 43 2.23 -4.01 0.62
CA PRO A 43 1.72 -5.26 1.14
C PRO A 43 1.11 -5.09 2.54
N GLU A 44 0.09 -5.88 2.87
CA GLU A 44 -0.38 -6.00 4.25
C GLU A 44 0.62 -6.77 5.12
N ASP A 45 1.33 -7.72 4.52
CA ASP A 45 2.39 -8.52 5.13
C ASP A 45 3.57 -8.63 4.16
N GLU A 46 4.72 -8.10 4.56
CA GLU A 46 5.92 -8.08 3.72
C GLU A 46 6.49 -9.48 3.48
N GLU A 47 6.46 -10.37 4.48
CA GLU A 47 7.02 -11.71 4.36
C GLU A 47 6.24 -12.51 3.32
N VAL A 48 4.92 -12.49 3.42
CA VAL A 48 4.00 -13.18 2.50
C VAL A 48 4.20 -12.70 1.06
N VAL A 49 4.32 -11.37 0.87
CA VAL A 49 4.55 -10.79 -0.46
C VAL A 49 5.93 -11.08 -1.00
N VAL A 50 6.99 -11.10 -0.17
CA VAL A 50 8.34 -11.47 -0.60
C VAL A 50 8.36 -12.89 -1.19
N TYR A 51 7.66 -13.84 -0.57
CA TYR A 51 7.51 -15.22 -1.06
C TYR A 51 6.57 -15.40 -2.25
N ARG A 52 5.90 -14.33 -2.71
CA ARG A 52 4.93 -14.33 -3.83
C ARG A 52 3.74 -15.28 -3.58
N ASP A 53 3.31 -15.37 -2.32
CA ASP A 53 2.15 -16.18 -1.98
C ASP A 53 0.87 -15.59 -2.62
N PRO A 54 0.01 -16.41 -3.27
CA PRO A 54 -1.23 -15.97 -3.89
C PRO A 54 -2.35 -15.65 -2.88
N THR A 55 -2.05 -15.53 -1.59
CA THR A 55 -2.97 -14.98 -0.57
C THR A 55 -2.56 -13.59 -0.12
N SER A 56 -1.48 -13.05 -0.69
CA SER A 56 -0.95 -11.72 -0.41
C SER A 56 -1.99 -10.62 -0.62
N GLY A 57 -2.45 -10.02 0.47
CA GLY A 57 -3.26 -8.80 0.44
C GLY A 57 -2.41 -7.54 0.31
N PHE A 58 -3.02 -6.49 -0.24
CA PHE A 58 -2.39 -5.18 -0.39
C PHE A 58 -3.27 -4.05 0.15
N VAL A 59 -2.62 -2.98 0.60
CA VAL A 59 -3.27 -1.70 0.92
C VAL A 59 -2.95 -0.70 -0.16
N ALA A 60 -3.97 -0.17 -0.82
CA ALA A 60 -3.85 0.95 -1.74
C ALA A 60 -4.23 2.25 -1.01
N TYR A 61 -3.25 3.11 -0.76
CA TYR A 61 -3.47 4.46 -0.28
C TYR A 61 -3.76 5.39 -1.44
N VAL A 62 -4.90 6.06 -1.39
CA VAL A 62 -5.40 6.94 -2.46
C VAL A 62 -5.78 8.31 -1.89
N PRO A 63 -5.78 9.38 -2.72
CA PRO A 63 -6.28 10.68 -2.30
C PRO A 63 -7.74 10.61 -1.86
N LYS A 64 -8.14 11.42 -0.88
CA LYS A 64 -9.54 11.48 -0.43
C LYS A 64 -10.49 11.86 -1.56
N GLY A 65 -11.65 11.19 -1.63
CA GLY A 65 -12.63 11.36 -2.69
C GLY A 65 -12.33 10.55 -3.97
N SER A 66 -11.28 9.73 -3.97
CA SER A 66 -11.00 8.80 -5.09
C SER A 66 -12.07 7.71 -5.20
N ILE A 67 -12.65 7.28 -4.09
CA ILE A 67 -13.73 6.29 -4.04
C ILE A 67 -15.08 7.04 -4.05
N ALA A 68 -15.30 7.87 -5.06
CA ALA A 68 -16.61 8.47 -5.27
C ALA A 68 -17.61 7.38 -5.68
N ARG A 69 -18.63 7.16 -4.85
CA ARG A 69 -19.71 6.22 -5.12
C ARG A 69 -20.63 6.82 -6.20
N ARG A 70 -20.86 6.09 -7.30
CA ARG A 70 -21.89 6.41 -8.29
C ARG A 70 -23.26 5.92 -7.82
#